data_AF-A0AAJ7TLX1-F1
#
_entry.id   AF-A0AAJ7TLX1-F1
#
_cell.length_a   1.000
_cell.length_b   1.000
_cell.length_c   1.000
_cell.angle_alpha   90.00
_cell.angle_beta   90.00
_cell.angle_gamma   90.00
#
_symmetry.space_group_name_H-M   'P 1'
#
loop_
_entity.id
_entity.type
_entity.pdbx_description
1 polymer ?
#
loop_
_entity_poly.entity_id
_entity_poly.type
_entity_poly.pdbx_seq_one_letter_code
_entity_poly.pdbx_strand_id
1 'polypeptide(L)'
;MANSLLFGQCSAYVLAMFFASFVLVPLAQNGNDFKGRCLLYTRGSWQRPNDTQLARQRLPPPPTAPLIMRKRSEDTEPTEQPEQKQQDRDDYHVDYFIDGVAEAKAGGVRPFARALPPLTSLAEWDTGEASFVVAVWGAPSACQFATFTGIVSLLLAAVQAWRTIFYQCKGHDDTLFAAFINLVGSGLVAMMTFVASTVVSAGFNVWCNSIAIPGGKPDSCEEAQEMNLNMDVITTSFYTHFGVIQFGLWCAWLTWVALAGLAFAKVYRSHRQSDLLHSLVREKELLMSRAVTRGGARPTLPERHLAAQAGDKQPSVFI
;
A
#
# COMPACT_ATOMS: atom_id res chain seq x y z
N MET A 1 0.71 -33.54 7.36
CA MET A 1 0.88 -32.47 6.35
C MET A 1 0.10 -31.18 6.65
N ALA A 2 -1.03 -31.21 7.37
CA ALA A 2 -1.78 -30.00 7.74
C ALA A 2 -0.97 -29.01 8.60
N ASN A 3 -0.10 -29.52 9.48
CA ASN A 3 0.73 -28.69 10.37
C ASN A 3 1.69 -27.75 9.62
N SER A 4 2.31 -28.21 8.53
CA SER A 4 3.27 -27.39 7.76
C SER A 4 2.60 -26.21 7.06
N LEU A 5 1.37 -26.38 6.58
CA LEU A 5 0.61 -25.32 5.91
C LEU A 5 0.09 -24.28 6.92
N LEU A 6 -0.37 -24.73 8.09
CA LEU A 6 -0.81 -23.82 9.16
C LEU A 6 0.36 -22.98 9.71
N PHE A 7 1.51 -23.61 9.93
CA PHE A 7 2.72 -22.91 10.35
C PHE A 7 3.14 -21.84 9.32
N GLY A 8 3.12 -22.17 8.03
CA GLY A 8 3.38 -21.21 6.96
C GLY A 8 2.42 -20.03 6.95
N GLN A 9 1.13 -20.26 7.18
CA GLN A 9 0.13 -19.19 7.29
C GLN A 9 0.39 -18.28 8.49
N CYS A 10 0.69 -18.86 9.65
CA CYS A 10 1.00 -18.09 10.85
C CYS A 10 2.22 -17.18 10.64
N SER A 11 3.31 -17.73 10.10
CA SER A 11 4.52 -16.95 9.78
C SER A 11 4.23 -15.82 8.79
N ALA A 12 3.42 -16.08 7.76
CA ALA A 12 3.05 -15.08 6.77
C ALA A 12 2.18 -13.95 7.36
N TYR A 13 1.25 -14.24 8.28
CA TYR A 13 0.48 -13.19 8.96
C TYR A 13 1.35 -12.33 9.90
N VAL A 14 2.31 -12.93 10.60
CA VAL A 14 3.27 -12.18 11.43
C VAL A 14 4.13 -11.25 10.57
N LEU A 15 4.61 -11.73 9.42
CA LEU A 15 5.32 -10.89 8.44
C LEU A 15 4.44 -9.75 7.91
N ALA A 16 3.16 -10.02 7.62
CA ALA A 16 2.22 -8.99 7.19
C ALA A 16 2.03 -7.89 8.25
N MET A 17 1.96 -8.26 9.54
CA MET A 17 1.91 -7.28 10.65
C MET A 17 3.18 -6.43 10.73
N PHE A 18 4.34 -7.06 10.54
CA PHE A 18 5.63 -6.37 10.56
C PHE A 18 5.72 -5.33 9.44
N PHE A 19 5.42 -5.73 8.20
CA PHE A 19 5.43 -4.80 7.06
C PHE A 19 4.36 -3.71 7.20
N ALA A 20 3.17 -4.02 7.74
CA ALA A 20 2.16 -3.01 8.01
C ALA A 20 2.64 -1.96 9.04
N SER A 21 3.45 -2.36 10.02
CA SER A 21 4.04 -1.44 11.01
C SER A 21 5.05 -0.48 10.36
N PHE A 22 5.87 -0.99 9.42
CA PHE A 22 6.78 -0.16 8.62
C PHE A 22 6.08 0.84 7.70
N VAL A 23 4.82 0.59 7.36
CA VAL A 23 4.00 1.55 6.61
C VAL A 23 3.36 2.56 7.54
N LEU A 24 2.76 2.11 8.64
CA LEU A 24 1.97 2.96 9.54
C LEU A 24 2.80 3.92 10.37
N VAL A 25 3.94 3.47 10.92
CA VAL A 25 4.76 4.31 11.80
C VAL A 25 5.27 5.55 11.06
N PRO A 26 5.91 5.43 9.88
CA PRO A 26 6.38 6.61 9.15
C PRO A 26 5.23 7.45 8.59
N LEU A 27 4.11 6.85 8.16
CA LEU A 27 2.93 7.61 7.72
C LEU A 27 2.33 8.45 8.86
N ALA A 28 2.30 7.93 10.08
CA ALA A 28 1.78 8.64 11.24
C ALA A 28 2.70 9.80 11.66
N GLN A 29 4.02 9.58 11.65
CA GLN A 29 5.02 10.64 11.89
C GLN A 29 4.88 11.74 10.84
N ASN A 30 4.88 11.35 9.56
CA ASN A 30 4.76 12.28 8.44
C ASN A 30 3.41 13.03 8.44
N GLY A 31 2.32 12.42 8.89
CA GLY A 31 1.04 13.11 9.02
C GLY A 31 1.10 14.30 10.00
N ASN A 32 1.83 14.13 11.10
CA ASN A 32 2.02 15.17 12.11
C ASN A 32 2.99 16.25 11.65
N ASP A 33 4.10 15.86 11.02
CA ASP A 33 5.14 16.79 10.57
C ASP A 33 4.56 17.78 9.54
N PHE A 34 3.75 17.28 8.60
CA PHE A 34 3.12 18.07 7.53
C PHE A 34 1.82 18.78 7.92
N LYS A 35 1.48 18.87 9.22
CA LYS A 35 0.25 19.52 9.74
C LYS A 35 -1.03 19.03 9.04
N GLY A 36 -1.08 17.74 8.68
CA GLY A 36 -2.20 17.13 7.96
C GLY A 36 -2.24 17.38 6.43
N ARG A 37 -1.23 18.03 5.84
CA ARG A 37 -1.08 18.14 4.38
C ARG A 37 -0.43 16.89 3.80
N CYS A 38 -0.79 16.54 2.56
CA CYS A 38 -0.28 15.35 1.90
C CYS A 38 0.90 15.69 0.98
N LEU A 39 2.05 15.04 1.20
CA LEU A 39 3.26 15.24 0.40
C LEU A 39 3.15 14.62 -1.00
N LEU A 40 2.46 13.49 -1.13
CA LEU A 40 2.31 12.75 -2.39
C LEU A 40 1.69 13.64 -3.47
N TYR A 41 2.30 13.69 -4.66
CA TYR A 41 1.86 14.53 -5.78
C TYR A 41 1.93 16.04 -5.54
N THR A 42 2.62 16.50 -4.49
CA THR A 42 2.87 17.92 -4.28
C THR A 42 3.77 18.44 -5.39
N ARG A 43 3.49 19.66 -5.84
CA ARG A 43 4.28 20.37 -6.85
C ARG A 43 4.72 21.73 -6.33
N GLY A 44 5.87 22.19 -6.78
CA GLY A 44 6.41 23.50 -6.43
C GLY A 44 7.53 23.90 -7.38
N SER A 45 8.10 25.06 -7.11
CA SER A 45 9.18 25.64 -7.92
C SER A 45 10.17 26.36 -7.01
N TRP A 46 11.45 26.29 -7.39
CA TRP A 46 12.50 27.09 -6.76
C TRP A 46 12.36 28.55 -7.19
N GLN A 47 12.31 29.47 -6.21
CA GLN A 47 12.27 30.91 -6.42
C GLN A 47 13.54 31.55 -5.88
N ARG A 48 14.20 32.38 -6.69
CA ARG A 48 15.30 33.24 -6.22
C ARG A 48 14.75 34.58 -5.70
N PRO A 49 15.42 35.22 -4.73
CA PRO A 49 15.00 36.51 -4.19
C PRO A 49 14.91 37.62 -5.24
N ASN A 50 15.76 37.56 -6.28
CA ASN A 50 15.79 38.55 -7.35
C ASN A 50 14.56 38.48 -8.28
N ASP A 51 13.99 37.30 -8.49
CA ASP A 51 12.82 37.11 -9.36
C ASP A 51 11.54 37.68 -8.71
N THR A 52 11.44 37.60 -7.39
CA THR A 52 10.32 38.16 -6.61
C THR A 52 10.33 39.70 -6.61
N GLN A 53 11.50 40.32 -6.66
CA GLN A 53 11.65 41.78 -6.79
C GLN A 53 11.27 42.28 -8.19
N LEU A 54 11.67 41.55 -9.24
CA LEU A 54 11.32 41.87 -10.62
C LEU A 54 9.81 41.71 -10.89
N ALA A 55 9.17 40.72 -10.27
CA ALA A 55 7.71 40.56 -10.30
C ALA A 55 6.97 41.69 -9.56
N ARG A 56 7.46 42.11 -8.37
CA ARG A 56 6.90 43.27 -7.64
C ARG A 56 7.04 44.59 -8.40
N GLN A 57 8.15 44.79 -9.12
CA GLN A 57 8.35 46.01 -9.93
C GLN A 57 7.48 46.06 -11.19
N ARG A 58 7.01 44.92 -11.69
CA ARG A 58 6.11 44.87 -12.86
C ARG A 58 4.63 45.03 -12.51
N LEU A 59 4.23 44.97 -11.24
CA LEU A 59 2.87 45.33 -10.86
C LEU A 59 2.72 46.86 -10.87
N PRO A 60 1.72 47.43 -11.59
CA PRO A 60 1.40 48.84 -11.42
C PRO A 60 1.01 49.10 -9.96
N PRO A 61 1.39 50.26 -9.39
CA PRO A 61 1.03 50.59 -8.02
C PRO A 61 -0.51 50.56 -7.87
N PRO A 62 -1.04 50.14 -6.71
CA PRO A 62 -2.47 50.25 -6.44
C PRO A 62 -2.88 51.72 -6.62
N PRO A 63 -4.04 52.01 -7.23
CA PRO A 63 -4.51 53.37 -7.38
C PRO A 63 -4.54 54.02 -5.99
N THR A 64 -3.76 55.07 -5.85
CA THR A 64 -3.66 55.87 -4.63
C THR A 64 -4.98 56.58 -4.45
N ALA A 65 -5.94 55.94 -3.79
CA ALA A 65 -7.15 56.62 -3.35
C ALA A 65 -6.70 57.70 -2.34
N PRO A 66 -7.03 58.98 -2.55
CA PRO A 66 -6.63 60.03 -1.62
C PRO A 66 -7.25 59.76 -0.25
N LEU A 67 -6.40 59.87 0.78
CA LEU A 67 -6.77 59.87 2.19
C LEU A 67 -7.79 60.99 2.45
N ILE A 68 -9.09 60.69 2.35
CA ILE A 68 -10.10 61.47 3.04
C ILE A 68 -9.98 61.08 4.51
N MET A 69 -9.43 62.00 5.31
CA MET A 69 -9.48 62.01 6.76
C MET A 69 -10.95 61.91 7.23
N ARG A 70 -11.45 60.68 7.34
CA ARG A 70 -12.71 60.41 8.04
C ARG A 70 -12.35 60.25 9.52
N LYS A 71 -12.66 61.30 10.28
CA LYS A 71 -12.61 61.37 11.74
C LYS A 71 -13.11 60.04 12.34
N ARG A 72 -12.24 59.33 13.06
CA ARG A 72 -12.60 58.18 13.88
C ARG A 72 -13.36 58.71 15.10
N SER A 73 -14.69 58.58 15.09
CA SER A 73 -15.49 58.55 16.31
C SER A 73 -15.29 57.20 16.97
N GLU A 74 -15.16 57.24 18.30
CA GLU A 74 -15.03 56.13 19.22
C GLU A 74 -16.17 55.09 19.11
N ASP A 75 -15.83 53.94 19.70
CA ASP A 75 -16.70 52.90 20.26
C ASP A 75 -17.07 51.66 19.44
N THR A 76 -16.81 50.52 20.11
CA THR A 76 -17.56 49.25 20.10
C THR A 76 -17.04 48.11 19.20
N GLU A 77 -16.37 47.15 19.84
CA GLU A 77 -16.35 45.70 19.53
C GLU A 77 -17.78 45.12 19.70
N PRO A 78 -18.31 44.14 18.90
CA PRO A 78 -17.80 42.74 18.88
C PRO A 78 -18.03 41.88 17.60
N THR A 79 -17.29 40.76 17.56
CA THR A 79 -17.66 39.39 17.08
C THR A 79 -18.35 39.16 15.71
N GLU A 80 -17.78 38.32 14.82
CA GLU A 80 -18.32 37.03 14.28
C GLU A 80 -17.57 36.50 13.01
N GLN A 81 -17.46 35.17 12.89
CA GLN A 81 -17.04 34.37 11.71
C GLN A 81 -18.19 34.30 10.65
N PRO A 82 -18.15 33.41 9.63
CA PRO A 82 -17.22 33.19 8.51
C PRO A 82 -17.96 33.29 7.16
N GLU A 83 -17.28 33.51 6.02
CA GLU A 83 -17.93 33.23 4.73
C GLU A 83 -16.99 32.74 3.62
N GLN A 84 -17.59 31.86 2.82
CA GLN A 84 -17.06 30.85 1.94
C GLN A 84 -17.44 31.25 0.50
N LYS A 85 -16.50 31.24 -0.44
CA LYS A 85 -16.79 31.35 -1.88
C LYS A 85 -15.66 30.70 -2.67
N GLN A 86 -15.79 29.43 -3.04
CA GLN A 86 -16.48 28.92 -4.23
C GLN A 86 -15.81 29.40 -5.53
N GLN A 87 -14.99 28.48 -6.07
CA GLN A 87 -14.93 28.06 -7.47
C GLN A 87 -14.81 29.16 -8.54
N ASP A 88 -13.64 29.26 -9.16
CA ASP A 88 -13.60 29.42 -10.61
C ASP A 88 -12.47 28.60 -11.24
N ARG A 89 -12.81 27.97 -12.35
CA ARG A 89 -12.04 27.00 -13.12
C ARG A 89 -11.69 27.70 -14.42
N ASP A 90 -10.48 28.25 -14.50
CA ASP A 90 -9.94 28.71 -15.78
C ASP A 90 -8.65 27.97 -16.15
N ASP A 91 -8.80 27.36 -17.32
CA ASP A 91 -7.83 26.77 -18.24
C ASP A 91 -6.52 27.57 -18.32
N TYR A 92 -5.38 26.92 -18.10
CA TYR A 92 -4.08 27.46 -18.48
C TYR A 92 -3.27 26.42 -19.23
N HIS A 93 -3.28 26.62 -20.55
CA HIS A 93 -2.34 26.14 -21.54
C HIS A 93 -0.89 26.36 -21.05
N VAL A 94 -0.13 25.27 -20.92
CA VAL A 94 1.29 25.34 -20.59
C VAL A 94 2.06 25.42 -21.91
N ASP A 95 2.52 26.61 -22.26
CA ASP A 95 3.46 26.80 -23.37
C ASP A 95 4.82 26.24 -22.96
N TYR A 96 5.20 25.13 -23.61
CA TYR A 96 6.56 24.60 -23.58
C TYR A 96 7.47 25.56 -24.36
N PHE A 97 8.19 26.43 -23.67
CA PHE A 97 9.29 27.18 -24.26
C PHE A 97 10.54 26.28 -24.32
N ILE A 98 10.62 25.45 -25.36
CA ILE A 98 11.86 24.79 -25.78
C ILE A 98 12.38 25.60 -26.97
N ASP A 99 13.31 26.51 -26.74
CA ASP A 99 14.05 27.18 -27.81
C ASP A 99 15.49 26.65 -27.85
N GLY A 100 15.79 25.96 -28.97
CA GLY A 100 17.04 26.20 -29.69
C GLY A 100 18.19 25.20 -29.53
N VAL A 101 18.08 23.99 -30.11
CA VAL A 101 19.26 23.24 -30.59
C VAL A 101 18.96 22.65 -31.98
N ALA A 102 19.48 23.31 -33.02
CA ALA A 102 19.72 22.90 -34.43
C ALA A 102 19.57 24.17 -35.31
N GLU A 103 20.41 24.54 -36.28
CA GLU A 103 21.34 23.83 -37.15
C GLU A 103 22.33 24.88 -37.72
N ALA A 104 23.62 24.55 -37.80
CA ALA A 104 24.64 25.39 -38.41
C ALA A 104 24.84 25.01 -39.89
N LYS A 105 24.76 25.97 -40.82
CA LYS A 105 25.39 25.82 -42.14
C LYS A 105 25.94 27.14 -42.72
N ALA A 106 27.26 27.16 -42.77
CA ALA A 106 28.17 27.76 -43.74
C ALA A 106 27.99 29.22 -44.20
N GLY A 107 28.98 30.06 -43.87
CA GLY A 107 29.45 31.14 -44.73
C GLY A 107 29.92 32.42 -44.02
N GLY A 108 31.21 32.76 -44.17
CA GLY A 108 31.64 34.17 -44.18
C GLY A 108 32.36 34.69 -42.94
N VAL A 109 33.67 34.90 -43.09
CA VAL A 109 34.66 35.40 -42.13
C VAL A 109 34.44 36.89 -41.78
N ARG A 110 34.55 37.27 -40.49
CA ARG A 110 35.55 38.24 -39.95
C ARG A 110 35.47 38.42 -38.42
N PRO A 111 36.60 38.81 -37.78
CA PRO A 111 36.90 38.46 -36.41
C PRO A 111 36.48 39.56 -35.45
N PHE A 112 35.65 39.21 -34.47
CA PHE A 112 35.68 39.88 -33.19
C PHE A 112 36.02 38.81 -32.17
N ALA A 113 37.31 38.71 -31.88
CA ALA A 113 37.82 37.99 -30.72
C ALA A 113 37.32 38.71 -29.46
N ARG A 114 36.03 38.52 -29.13
CA ARG A 114 35.58 38.62 -27.76
C ARG A 114 35.91 37.26 -27.17
N ALA A 115 36.90 37.22 -26.29
CA ALA A 115 37.29 36.02 -25.56
C ALA A 115 36.01 35.27 -25.15
N LEU A 116 35.83 34.06 -25.69
CA LEU A 116 34.87 33.13 -25.11
C LEU A 116 35.31 32.98 -23.65
N PRO A 117 34.45 33.24 -22.65
CA PRO A 117 34.76 32.79 -21.31
C PRO A 117 35.00 31.28 -21.36
N PRO A 118 35.92 30.75 -20.54
CA PRO A 118 36.23 29.33 -20.54
C PRO A 118 34.95 28.53 -20.32
N LEU A 119 34.88 27.39 -21.02
CA LEU A 119 33.84 26.36 -20.94
C LEU A 119 33.87 25.63 -19.58
N THR A 120 34.00 26.39 -18.49
CA THR A 120 34.02 25.94 -17.09
C THR A 120 32.86 26.53 -16.30
N SER A 121 31.95 27.28 -16.93
CA SER A 121 30.71 27.71 -16.30
C SER A 121 29.50 27.09 -17.00
N LEU A 122 29.40 25.75 -16.97
CA LEU A 122 28.06 25.23 -16.64
C LEU A 122 27.81 25.79 -15.25
N ALA A 123 27.02 26.86 -15.18
CA ALA A 123 26.69 27.51 -13.93
C ALA A 123 26.15 26.42 -13.01
N GLU A 124 26.94 26.04 -12.00
CA GLU A 124 26.42 25.29 -10.89
C GLU A 124 25.31 26.16 -10.31
N TRP A 125 24.06 25.73 -10.46
CA TRP A 125 22.93 26.43 -9.89
C TRP A 125 22.97 26.19 -8.38
N ASP A 126 23.81 26.97 -7.71
CA ASP A 126 23.89 26.98 -6.26
C ASP A 126 22.64 27.66 -5.72
N THR A 127 21.81 26.89 -5.01
CA THR A 127 20.55 27.33 -4.40
C THR A 127 20.79 28.09 -3.09
N GLY A 128 22.01 28.55 -2.82
CA GLY A 128 22.40 29.23 -1.57
C GLY A 128 21.51 30.39 -1.13
N GLU A 129 20.68 30.95 -2.03
CA GLU A 129 19.64 31.95 -1.71
C GLU A 129 18.24 31.60 -2.24
N ALA A 130 18.09 30.50 -2.98
CA ALA A 130 16.81 30.11 -3.57
C ALA A 130 15.95 29.36 -2.54
N SER A 131 14.67 29.70 -2.47
CA SER A 131 13.70 29.01 -1.60
C SER A 131 12.72 28.20 -2.45
N PHE A 132 12.42 26.99 -2.02
CA PHE A 132 11.40 26.19 -2.67
C PHE A 132 10.01 26.61 -2.17
N VAL A 133 9.15 27.02 -3.10
CA VAL A 133 7.77 27.41 -2.80
C VAL A 133 6.83 26.32 -3.32
N VAL A 134 5.99 25.80 -2.43
CA VAL A 134 4.95 24.84 -2.79
C VAL A 134 3.84 25.57 -3.53
N ALA A 135 3.56 25.15 -4.77
CA ALA A 135 2.46 25.68 -5.55
C ALA A 135 1.13 25.00 -5.15
N VAL A 136 1.14 23.67 -5.09
CA VAL A 136 -0.06 22.87 -4.80
C VAL A 136 0.32 21.63 -4.00
N TRP A 137 -0.38 21.42 -2.90
CA TRP A 137 -0.29 20.21 -2.08
C TRP A 137 -1.04 19.04 -2.72
N GLY A 138 -0.55 17.83 -2.45
CA GLY A 138 -1.22 16.59 -2.82
C GLY A 138 -2.67 16.49 -2.32
N ALA A 139 -3.50 15.79 -3.07
CA ALA A 139 -4.85 15.46 -2.62
C ALA A 139 -4.80 14.68 -1.29
N PRO A 140 -5.54 15.09 -0.24
CA PRO A 140 -5.52 14.39 1.06
C PRO A 140 -5.90 12.91 0.97
N SER A 141 -6.76 12.56 0.01
CA SER A 141 -7.21 11.20 -0.24
C SER A 141 -6.07 10.23 -0.57
N ALA A 142 -4.98 10.69 -1.20
CA ALA A 142 -3.86 9.82 -1.55
C ALA A 142 -3.12 9.31 -0.31
N CYS A 143 -2.77 10.22 0.62
CA CYS A 143 -2.15 9.86 1.89
C CYS A 143 -3.12 9.07 2.79
N GLN A 144 -4.38 9.50 2.88
CA GLN A 144 -5.41 8.83 3.67
C GLN A 144 -5.67 7.40 3.20
N PHE A 145 -5.67 7.15 1.90
CA PHE A 145 -5.85 5.82 1.34
C PHE A 145 -4.70 4.87 1.72
N ALA A 146 -3.45 5.34 1.68
CA ALA A 146 -2.29 4.55 2.12
C ALA A 146 -2.37 4.21 3.62
N THR A 147 -2.72 5.20 4.46
CA THR A 147 -2.92 4.99 5.91
C THR A 147 -4.05 3.99 6.18
N PHE A 148 -5.20 4.16 5.54
CA PHE A 148 -6.34 3.24 5.67
C PHE A 148 -5.95 1.81 5.28
N THR A 149 -5.25 1.65 4.15
CA THR A 149 -4.77 0.35 3.67
C THR A 149 -3.82 -0.30 4.67
N GLY A 150 -2.90 0.47 5.26
CA GLY A 150 -2.01 0.00 6.33
C GLY A 150 -2.77 -0.48 7.58
N ILE A 151 -3.78 0.28 8.03
CA ILE A 151 -4.59 -0.06 9.20
C ILE A 151 -5.39 -1.35 8.95
N VAL A 152 -6.08 -1.42 7.81
CA VAL A 152 -6.86 -2.61 7.42
C VAL A 152 -5.95 -3.84 7.33
N SER A 153 -4.78 -3.70 6.71
CA SER A 153 -3.77 -4.77 6.64
C SER A 153 -3.34 -5.21 8.04
N LEU A 154 -3.02 -4.29 8.95
CA LEU A 154 -2.59 -4.62 10.31
C LEU A 154 -3.68 -5.34 11.10
N LEU A 155 -4.92 -4.81 11.09
CA LEU A 155 -6.04 -5.38 11.82
C LEU A 155 -6.39 -6.78 11.31
N LEU A 156 -6.47 -6.95 9.99
CA LEU A 156 -6.77 -8.26 9.41
C LEU A 156 -5.63 -9.24 9.68
N ALA A 157 -4.37 -8.83 9.55
CA ALA A 157 -3.25 -9.72 9.86
C ALA A 157 -3.26 -10.15 11.34
N ALA A 158 -3.56 -9.24 12.28
CA ALA A 158 -3.64 -9.54 13.71
C ALA A 158 -4.80 -10.49 14.06
N VAL A 159 -6.01 -10.20 13.58
CA VAL A 159 -7.19 -11.06 13.80
C VAL A 159 -6.94 -12.46 13.23
N GLN A 160 -6.34 -12.53 12.05
CA GLN A 160 -6.11 -13.80 11.39
C GLN A 160 -4.97 -14.59 12.03
N ALA A 161 -3.89 -13.94 12.44
CA ALA A 161 -2.81 -14.55 13.22
C ALA A 161 -3.36 -15.17 14.51
N TRP A 162 -4.11 -14.39 15.29
CA TRP A 162 -4.77 -14.85 16.51
C TRP A 162 -5.66 -16.08 16.25
N ARG A 163 -6.49 -16.01 15.20
CA ARG A 163 -7.36 -17.11 14.78
C ARG A 163 -6.56 -18.38 14.46
N THR A 164 -5.49 -18.29 13.66
CA THR A 164 -4.64 -19.44 13.35
C THR A 164 -3.95 -20.03 14.59
N ILE A 165 -3.45 -19.19 15.49
CA ILE A 165 -2.82 -19.63 16.74
C ILE A 165 -3.83 -20.42 17.59
N PHE A 166 -5.05 -19.88 17.74
CA PHE A 166 -6.11 -20.54 18.50
C PHE A 166 -6.48 -21.92 17.92
N TYR A 167 -6.60 -22.03 16.59
CA TYR A 167 -6.89 -23.31 15.95
C TYR A 167 -5.76 -24.32 16.09
N GLN A 168 -4.50 -23.85 16.06
CA GLN A 168 -3.34 -24.71 16.32
C GLN A 168 -3.37 -25.25 17.76
N CYS A 169 -3.73 -24.42 18.75
CA CYS A 169 -3.81 -24.82 20.15
C CYS A 169 -4.97 -25.78 20.45
N LYS A 170 -6.13 -25.59 19.79
CA LYS A 170 -7.33 -26.45 20.01
C LYS A 170 -7.42 -27.66 19.08
N GLY A 171 -6.58 -27.75 18.04
CA GLY A 171 -6.60 -28.85 17.08
C GLY A 171 -7.91 -28.94 16.28
N HIS A 172 -8.54 -27.80 15.99
CA HIS A 172 -9.79 -27.78 15.22
C HIS A 172 -9.50 -27.76 13.72
N ASP A 173 -10.29 -28.50 12.94
CA ASP A 173 -10.21 -28.44 11.48
C ASP A 173 -10.87 -27.16 10.95
N ASP A 174 -10.17 -26.43 10.08
CA ASP A 174 -10.74 -25.25 9.41
C ASP A 174 -11.90 -25.66 8.49
N THR A 175 -13.01 -24.94 8.57
CA THR A 175 -14.15 -25.16 7.66
C THR A 175 -13.84 -24.62 6.26
N LEU A 176 -14.42 -25.26 5.23
CA LEU A 176 -14.35 -24.80 3.83
C LEU A 176 -14.74 -23.33 3.67
N PHE A 177 -15.80 -22.92 4.36
CA PHE A 177 -16.29 -21.54 4.36
C PHE A 177 -15.27 -20.57 4.96
N ALA A 178 -14.64 -20.91 6.09
CA ALA A 178 -13.60 -20.09 6.68
C ALA A 178 -12.39 -19.94 5.74
N ALA A 179 -12.00 -21.02 5.05
CA ALA A 179 -10.93 -20.96 4.06
C ALA A 179 -11.28 -20.05 2.86
N PHE A 180 -12.54 -20.06 2.41
CA PHE A 180 -13.04 -19.16 1.36
C PHE A 180 -13.02 -17.69 1.80
N ILE A 181 -13.52 -17.38 3.01
CA ILE A 181 -13.49 -16.00 3.54
C ILE A 181 -12.05 -15.49 3.68
N ASN A 182 -11.11 -16.36 4.09
CA ASN A 182 -9.69 -16.00 4.14
C ASN A 182 -9.13 -15.70 2.74
N LEU A 183 -9.53 -16.46 1.71
CA LEU A 183 -9.11 -16.21 0.32
C LEU A 183 -9.65 -14.87 -0.18
N VAL A 184 -10.93 -14.59 0.02
CA VAL A 184 -11.54 -13.32 -0.39
C VAL A 184 -10.91 -12.15 0.38
N GLY A 185 -10.78 -12.27 1.70
CA GLY A 185 -10.18 -11.23 2.54
C GLY A 185 -8.73 -10.94 2.18
N SER A 186 -7.89 -11.97 2.03
CA SER A 186 -6.49 -11.78 1.60
C SER A 186 -6.37 -11.23 0.19
N GLY A 187 -7.22 -11.66 -0.75
CA GLY A 187 -7.27 -11.10 -2.10
C GLY A 187 -7.65 -9.61 -2.13
N LEU A 188 -8.67 -9.21 -1.36
CA LEU A 188 -9.08 -7.80 -1.27
C LEU A 188 -7.97 -6.92 -0.72
N VAL A 189 -7.30 -7.34 0.36
CA VAL A 189 -6.18 -6.58 0.93
C VAL A 189 -4.97 -6.57 0.00
N ALA A 190 -4.71 -7.66 -0.73
CA ALA A 190 -3.66 -7.67 -1.76
C ALA A 190 -3.94 -6.60 -2.84
N MET A 191 -5.19 -6.46 -3.29
CA MET A 191 -5.53 -5.42 -4.28
C MET A 191 -5.42 -4.01 -3.69
N MET A 192 -5.89 -3.79 -2.46
CA MET A 192 -5.76 -2.49 -1.78
C MET A 192 -4.30 -2.09 -1.61
N THR A 193 -3.45 -3.01 -1.14
CA THR A 193 -2.01 -2.79 -0.95
C THR A 193 -1.31 -2.53 -2.28
N PHE A 194 -1.66 -3.22 -3.36
CA PHE A 194 -1.13 -2.91 -4.69
C PHE A 194 -1.44 -1.48 -5.13
N VAL A 195 -2.70 -1.04 -5.01
CA VAL A 195 -3.08 0.34 -5.35
C VAL A 195 -2.32 1.32 -4.46
N ALA A 196 -2.21 1.05 -3.15
CA ALA A 196 -1.48 1.93 -2.23
C ALA A 196 0.00 2.02 -2.60
N SER A 197 0.65 0.91 -2.94
CA SER A 197 2.04 0.88 -3.43
C SER A 197 2.21 1.78 -4.64
N THR A 198 1.35 1.65 -5.65
CA THR A 198 1.45 2.47 -6.86
C THR A 198 1.21 3.96 -6.58
N VAL A 199 0.21 4.30 -5.76
CA VAL A 199 -0.11 5.68 -5.38
C VAL A 199 1.06 6.33 -4.63
N VAL A 200 1.67 5.61 -3.67
CA VAL A 200 2.80 6.11 -2.90
C VAL A 200 4.05 6.23 -3.77
N SER A 201 4.37 5.21 -4.58
CA SER A 201 5.53 5.23 -5.48
C SER A 201 5.44 6.34 -6.52
N ALA A 202 4.30 6.47 -7.21
CA ALA A 202 4.11 7.52 -8.21
C ALA A 202 4.05 8.92 -7.58
N GLY A 203 3.31 9.08 -6.48
CA GLY A 203 3.17 10.37 -5.81
C GLY A 203 4.49 10.89 -5.24
N PHE A 204 5.34 10.00 -4.73
CA PHE A 204 6.67 10.36 -4.24
C PHE A 204 7.63 10.72 -5.38
N ASN A 205 7.58 10.00 -6.51
CA ASN A 205 8.38 10.35 -7.68
C ASN A 205 8.05 11.75 -8.23
N VAL A 206 6.77 12.13 -8.25
CA VAL A 206 6.35 13.48 -8.67
C VAL A 206 6.92 14.54 -7.73
N TRP A 207 6.92 14.28 -6.42
CA TRP A 207 7.50 15.17 -5.43
C TRP A 207 9.02 15.31 -5.62
N CYS A 208 9.74 14.20 -5.71
CA CYS A 208 11.19 14.20 -5.89
C CYS A 208 11.62 14.93 -7.18
N ASN A 209 10.90 14.71 -8.29
CA ASN A 209 11.16 15.40 -9.54
C ASN A 209 10.86 16.92 -9.48
N SER A 210 10.05 17.37 -8.53
CA SER A 210 9.78 18.80 -8.34
C SER A 210 10.90 19.50 -7.58
N ILE A 211 11.57 18.79 -6.66
CA ILE A 211 12.61 19.40 -5.82
C ILE A 211 14.01 19.23 -6.40
N ALA A 212 14.33 18.07 -6.97
CA ALA A 212 15.65 17.82 -7.54
C ALA A 212 15.87 18.70 -8.78
N ILE A 213 17.01 19.39 -8.84
CA ILE A 213 17.40 20.26 -9.95
C ILE A 213 18.48 19.53 -10.77
N PRO A 214 18.21 19.16 -12.04
CA PRO A 214 19.23 18.52 -12.88
C PRO A 214 20.45 19.44 -13.06
N GLY A 215 21.62 18.99 -12.61
CA GLY A 215 22.88 19.75 -12.74
C GLY A 215 23.02 20.95 -11.79
N GLY A 216 22.20 21.01 -10.73
CA GLY A 216 22.32 21.97 -9.63
C GLY A 216 22.26 21.26 -8.28
N LYS A 217 22.21 22.02 -7.19
CA LYS A 217 21.98 21.49 -5.83
C LYS A 217 20.56 21.84 -5.36
N PRO A 218 19.79 20.90 -4.81
CA PRO A 218 20.07 19.47 -4.67
C PRO A 218 19.93 18.73 -6.01
N ASP A 219 20.90 17.87 -6.33
CA ASP A 219 20.87 17.07 -7.57
C ASP A 219 19.93 15.85 -7.44
N SER A 220 19.66 15.47 -6.20
CA SER A 220 18.93 14.28 -5.81
C SER A 220 17.96 14.59 -4.68
N CYS A 221 16.90 13.78 -4.62
CA CYS A 221 15.87 13.91 -3.59
C CYS A 221 16.40 13.62 -2.18
N GLU A 222 17.48 12.84 -2.08
CA GLU A 222 18.17 12.54 -0.83
C GLU A 222 18.88 13.78 -0.29
N GLU A 223 19.64 14.49 -1.11
CA GLU A 223 20.31 15.74 -0.69
C GLU A 223 19.31 16.84 -0.31
N ALA A 224 18.16 16.87 -0.98
CA ALA A 224 17.09 17.83 -0.69
C ALA A 224 16.52 17.70 0.74
N GLN A 225 16.66 16.54 1.39
CA GLN A 225 16.15 16.32 2.74
C GLN A 225 16.97 17.02 3.84
N GLU A 226 18.23 17.35 3.55
CA GLU A 226 19.16 18.01 4.48
C GLU A 226 19.07 19.54 4.36
N MET A 227 18.48 20.02 3.27
CA MET A 227 18.26 21.44 3.02
C MET A 227 16.99 21.91 3.75
N ASN A 228 17.06 23.10 4.34
CA ASN A 228 15.90 23.71 4.96
C ASN A 228 14.98 24.27 3.86
N LEU A 229 14.12 23.41 3.33
CA LEU A 229 13.04 23.81 2.45
C LEU A 229 12.15 24.74 3.29
N ASN A 230 11.99 26.00 2.88
CA ASN A 230 11.24 27.05 3.58
C ASN A 230 9.72 26.81 3.59
N MET A 231 9.32 25.58 3.88
CA MET A 231 7.97 25.15 4.15
C MET A 231 7.72 25.37 5.64
N ASP A 232 6.47 25.66 6.00
CA ASP A 232 6.07 25.90 7.39
C ASP A 232 6.06 24.62 8.25
N VAL A 233 6.84 23.61 7.86
CA VAL A 233 6.70 22.18 8.19
C VAL A 233 8.09 21.57 8.37
N ILE A 234 8.22 20.55 9.24
CA ILE A 234 9.46 19.81 9.44
C ILE A 234 9.69 18.89 8.24
N THR A 235 10.71 19.17 7.43
CA THR A 235 11.06 18.38 6.23
C THR A 235 12.28 17.48 6.43
N THR A 236 12.72 17.22 7.66
CA THR A 236 13.88 16.36 7.90
C THR A 236 13.54 14.89 7.64
N SER A 237 14.40 14.18 6.92
CA SER A 237 14.33 12.72 6.73
C SER A 237 13.10 12.19 5.96
N PHE A 238 12.37 13.04 5.24
CA PHE A 238 11.21 12.59 4.44
C PHE A 238 11.61 11.51 3.43
N TYR A 239 12.79 11.60 2.83
CA TYR A 239 13.24 10.64 1.82
C TYR A 239 13.40 9.24 2.42
N THR A 240 14.00 9.14 3.61
CA THR A 240 14.12 7.87 4.34
C THR A 240 12.74 7.33 4.75
N HIS A 241 11.85 8.17 5.28
CA HIS A 241 10.51 7.73 5.70
C HIS A 241 9.70 7.16 4.52
N PHE A 242 9.65 7.86 3.39
CA PHE A 242 8.93 7.39 2.20
C PHE A 242 9.60 6.18 1.54
N GLY A 243 10.93 6.06 1.58
CA GLY A 243 11.64 4.86 1.14
C GLY A 243 11.22 3.62 1.93
N VAL A 244 11.12 3.73 3.26
CA VAL A 244 10.64 2.64 4.13
C VAL A 244 9.17 2.30 3.85
N ILE A 245 8.31 3.32 3.64
CA ILE A 245 6.89 3.10 3.30
C ILE A 245 6.77 2.34 1.97
N GLN A 246 7.50 2.74 0.92
CA GLN A 246 7.47 2.09 -0.39
C GLN A 246 7.90 0.63 -0.29
N PHE A 247 9.04 0.37 0.35
CA PHE A 247 9.52 -0.99 0.57
C PHE A 247 8.50 -1.83 1.35
N GLY A 248 7.97 -1.28 2.45
CA GLY A 248 6.97 -1.94 3.29
C GLY A 248 5.69 -2.30 2.51
N LEU A 249 5.18 -1.39 1.68
CA LEU A 249 3.97 -1.62 0.87
C LEU A 249 4.16 -2.71 -0.19
N TRP A 250 5.28 -2.70 -0.93
CA TRP A 250 5.57 -3.74 -1.92
C TRP A 250 5.78 -5.12 -1.28
N CYS A 251 6.50 -5.18 -0.15
CA CYS A 251 6.67 -6.42 0.61
C CYS A 251 5.35 -6.90 1.23
N ALA A 252 4.51 -5.99 1.74
CA ALA A 252 3.18 -6.32 2.24
C ALA A 252 2.30 -6.91 1.13
N TRP A 253 2.31 -6.30 -0.06
CA TRP A 253 1.58 -6.81 -1.22
C TRP A 253 1.98 -8.25 -1.56
N LEU A 254 3.29 -8.53 -1.68
CA LEU A 254 3.80 -9.88 -1.95
C LEU A 254 3.37 -10.87 -0.84
N THR A 255 3.39 -10.42 0.42
CA THR A 255 2.96 -11.23 1.56
C THR A 255 1.47 -11.57 1.47
N TRP A 256 0.61 -10.60 1.12
CA TRP A 256 -0.83 -10.82 0.93
C TRP A 256 -1.14 -11.71 -0.27
N VAL A 257 -0.37 -11.60 -1.36
CA VAL A 257 -0.46 -12.52 -2.50
C VAL A 257 -0.08 -13.94 -2.08
N ALA A 258 0.99 -14.11 -1.29
CA ALA A 258 1.39 -15.42 -0.76
C ALA A 258 0.30 -16.00 0.17
N LEU A 259 -0.30 -15.19 1.04
CA LEU A 259 -1.43 -15.59 1.89
C LEU A 259 -2.65 -16.01 1.07
N ALA A 260 -2.99 -15.27 0.01
CA ALA A 260 -4.06 -15.65 -0.91
C ALA A 260 -3.76 -16.96 -1.62
N GLY A 261 -2.51 -17.18 -2.07
CA GLY A 261 -2.06 -18.44 -2.66
C GLY A 261 -2.16 -19.62 -1.68
N LEU A 262 -1.77 -19.44 -0.43
CA LEU A 262 -1.92 -20.45 0.63
C LEU A 262 -3.40 -20.74 0.95
N ALA A 263 -4.25 -19.71 1.00
CA ALA A 263 -5.69 -19.86 1.20
C ALA A 263 -6.33 -20.61 0.02
N PHE A 264 -5.97 -20.27 -1.21
CA PHE A 264 -6.42 -20.97 -2.41
C PHE A 264 -5.99 -22.44 -2.40
N ALA A 265 -4.72 -22.72 -2.11
CA ALA A 265 -4.21 -24.09 -2.00
C ALA A 265 -4.97 -24.88 -0.91
N LYS A 266 -5.36 -24.23 0.18
CA LYS A 266 -6.16 -24.84 1.25
C LYS A 266 -7.58 -25.15 0.80
N VAL A 267 -8.27 -24.20 0.15
CA VAL A 267 -9.61 -24.42 -0.43
C VAL A 267 -9.57 -25.54 -1.46
N TYR A 268 -8.59 -25.53 -2.37
CA TYR A 268 -8.45 -26.53 -3.42
C TYR A 268 -8.20 -27.94 -2.86
N ARG A 269 -7.29 -28.07 -1.88
CA ARG A 269 -7.04 -29.36 -1.23
C ARG A 269 -8.25 -29.85 -0.45
N SER A 270 -8.92 -28.94 0.26
CA SER A 270 -10.09 -29.27 1.06
C SER A 270 -11.26 -29.72 0.18
N HIS A 271 -11.54 -29.04 -0.93
CA HIS A 271 -12.52 -29.46 -1.92
C HIS A 271 -12.20 -30.86 -2.46
N ARG A 272 -10.96 -31.08 -2.92
CA ARG A 272 -10.55 -32.37 -3.47
C ARG A 272 -10.65 -33.50 -2.44
N GLN A 273 -10.36 -33.22 -1.17
CA GLN A 273 -10.46 -34.22 -0.10
C GLN A 273 -11.92 -34.56 0.22
N SER A 274 -12.83 -33.58 0.18
CA SER A 274 -14.27 -33.83 0.33
C SER A 274 -14.80 -34.76 -0.77
N ASP A 275 -14.41 -34.55 -2.03
CA ASP A 275 -14.82 -35.42 -3.14
C ASP A 275 -14.37 -36.87 -2.95
N LEU A 276 -13.10 -37.06 -2.55
CA LEU A 276 -12.53 -38.39 -2.27
C LEU A 276 -13.21 -39.06 -1.07
N LEU A 277 -13.56 -38.30 -0.04
CA LEU A 277 -14.26 -38.84 1.12
C LEU A 277 -15.66 -39.33 0.73
N HIS A 278 -16.39 -38.57 -0.09
CA HIS A 278 -17.70 -38.98 -0.58
C HIS A 278 -17.66 -40.24 -1.45
N SER A 279 -16.65 -40.40 -2.32
CA SER A 279 -16.50 -41.63 -3.10
C SER A 279 -16.21 -42.84 -2.21
N LEU A 280 -15.34 -42.70 -1.21
CA LEU A 280 -15.00 -43.78 -0.28
C LEU A 280 -16.18 -44.18 0.61
N VAL A 281 -16.94 -43.20 1.11
CA VAL A 281 -18.16 -43.46 1.89
C VAL A 281 -19.19 -44.20 1.03
N ARG A 282 -19.43 -43.73 -0.21
CA ARG A 282 -20.34 -44.40 -1.15
C ARG A 282 -19.91 -45.83 -1.45
N GLU A 283 -18.63 -46.08 -1.71
CA GLU A 283 -18.11 -47.43 -1.94
C GLU A 283 -18.26 -48.32 -0.70
N LYS A 284 -18.01 -47.79 0.51
CA LYS A 284 -18.25 -48.53 1.75
C LYS A 284 -19.71 -48.95 1.91
N GLU A 285 -20.67 -48.07 1.62
CA GLU A 285 -22.11 -48.40 1.70
C GLU A 285 -22.50 -49.50 0.71
N LEU A 286 -21.93 -49.48 -0.50
CA LEU A 286 -22.16 -50.54 -1.49
C LEU A 286 -21.59 -51.89 -1.05
N LEU A 287 -20.42 -51.90 -0.42
CA LEU A 287 -19.82 -53.13 0.11
C LEU A 287 -20.59 -53.67 1.31
N MET A 288 -21.06 -52.81 2.22
CA MET A 288 -21.92 -53.20 3.33
C MET A 288 -23.26 -53.77 2.84
N SER A 289 -23.87 -53.15 1.83
CA SER A 289 -25.10 -53.64 1.22
C SER A 289 -24.92 -55.03 0.59
N ARG A 290 -23.84 -55.25 -0.19
CA ARG A 290 -23.54 -56.56 -0.79
C ARG A 290 -23.23 -57.63 0.26
N ALA A 291 -22.55 -57.27 1.35
CA ALA A 291 -22.25 -58.19 2.44
C ALA A 291 -23.54 -58.67 3.13
N VAL A 292 -24.51 -57.78 3.36
CA VAL A 292 -25.84 -58.15 3.90
C VAL A 292 -26.59 -59.06 2.94
N THR A 293 -26.61 -58.78 1.63
CA THR A 293 -27.29 -59.66 0.65
C THR A 293 -26.67 -61.07 0.61
N ARG A 294 -25.34 -61.20 0.73
CA ARG A 294 -24.67 -62.51 0.78
C ARG A 294 -24.81 -63.22 2.13
N GLY A 295 -24.83 -62.48 3.25
CA GLY A 295 -25.03 -63.04 4.60
C GLY A 295 -26.48 -63.42 4.90
N GLY A 296 -27.45 -62.79 4.21
CA GLY A 296 -28.88 -63.12 4.29
C GLY A 296 -29.29 -64.34 3.47
N ALA A 297 -28.44 -64.82 2.56
CA ALA A 297 -28.57 -66.13 1.95
C ALA A 297 -28.14 -67.20 2.96
N ARG A 298 -28.95 -67.40 4.01
CA ARG A 298 -28.85 -68.59 4.88
C ARG A 298 -29.05 -69.80 3.96
N PRO A 299 -28.06 -70.69 3.79
CA PRO A 299 -28.34 -71.99 3.19
C PRO A 299 -29.32 -72.67 4.13
N THR A 300 -30.56 -72.85 3.68
CA THR A 300 -31.47 -73.81 4.30
C THR A 300 -30.80 -75.17 4.16
N LEU A 301 -30.08 -75.57 5.22
CA LEU A 301 -29.58 -76.92 5.37
C LEU A 301 -30.82 -77.83 5.31
N PRO A 302 -30.89 -78.81 4.40
CA PRO A 302 -32.03 -79.70 4.36
C PRO A 302 -32.02 -80.53 5.63
N GLU A 303 -33.08 -80.37 6.42
CA GLU A 303 -33.39 -81.20 7.56
C GLU A 303 -33.54 -82.66 7.09
N ARG A 304 -32.49 -83.46 7.28
CA ARG A 304 -32.58 -84.92 7.14
C ARG A 304 -31.88 -85.62 8.30
N HIS A 305 -32.77 -86.19 9.12
CA HIS A 305 -32.57 -87.34 10.00
C HIS A 305 -31.86 -87.09 11.32
N LEU A 306 -32.70 -86.72 12.29
CA LEU A 306 -32.67 -87.21 13.66
C LEU A 306 -32.51 -88.75 13.67
N ALA A 307 -31.35 -89.26 14.09
CA ALA A 307 -31.19 -90.48 14.88
C ALA A 307 -29.71 -90.81 15.14
N ALA A 308 -29.40 -91.04 16.42
CA ALA A 308 -28.19 -91.66 16.96
C ALA A 308 -26.89 -90.83 16.79
N GLN A 309 -26.07 -90.59 17.82
CA GLN A 309 -25.65 -91.57 18.82
C GLN A 309 -25.02 -90.82 20.01
N ALA A 310 -25.30 -91.34 21.21
CA ALA A 310 -24.70 -90.95 22.48
C ALA A 310 -23.19 -91.22 22.52
N GLY A 311 -22.45 -90.42 23.31
CA GLY A 311 -21.12 -90.82 23.77
C GLY A 311 -20.16 -89.71 24.22
N ASP A 312 -20.13 -89.50 25.55
CA ASP A 312 -18.92 -89.34 26.38
C ASP A 312 -18.23 -87.95 26.60
N LYS A 313 -18.01 -87.67 27.90
CA LYS A 313 -17.01 -86.87 28.67
C LYS A 313 -16.21 -85.74 27.99
N GLN A 314 -15.78 -84.63 28.61
CA GLN A 314 -15.63 -84.13 29.99
C GLN A 314 -15.38 -82.59 29.88
N PRO A 315 -15.40 -81.79 30.97
CA PRO A 315 -15.14 -80.35 30.92
C PRO A 315 -13.67 -80.03 31.24
N SER A 316 -13.12 -78.98 30.61
CA SER A 316 -11.87 -78.35 31.06
C SER A 316 -11.98 -76.83 31.09
N VAL A 317 -11.88 -76.37 32.34
CA VAL A 317 -11.64 -75.04 32.89
C VAL A 317 -10.54 -74.26 32.14
N PHE A 318 -10.73 -72.96 31.98
CA PHE A 318 -9.63 -72.00 31.85
C PHE A 318 -9.88 -70.84 32.83
N ILE A 319 -8.94 -70.65 33.74
CA ILE A 319 -8.70 -69.42 34.52
C ILE A 319 -7.87 -68.49 33.63
#